data_AF-A0AAU9E9E2-F1
#
_entry.id   AF-A0AAU9E9E2-F1
#
_cell.length_a   1.000
_cell.length_b   1.000
_cell.length_c   1.000
_cell.angle_alpha   90.00
_cell.angle_beta   90.00
_cell.angle_gamma   90.00
#
_symmetry.space_group_name_H-M   'P 1'
#
loop_
_entity.id
_entity.type
_entity.pdbx_description
1 polymer ?
#
loop_
_entity_poly.entity_id
_entity_poly.type
_entity_poly.pdbx_seq_one_letter_code
_entity_poly.pdbx_strand_id
1 'polypeptide(L)'
;MYTVGKLSKEFKISRSTLLYYDKIGLLKLSERSESNYRLYSHSDVERLRIIMHHKKAGIPLDDISKLFDLEVNDVTIILNNRLNKIQEDIKLLKMQESMILSVLIDQIKSDNSALYDRNSWTSLLLKLGYSHDEMLEWHRNFDLESKDDHRKFLIALGLNEEEIKKLIKML
;
A
#
# COMPACT_ATOMS: atom_id res chain seq x y z
N MET A 1 -28.06 -16.68 -19.33
CA MET A 1 -27.91 -15.21 -19.32
C MET A 1 -27.94 -14.68 -17.89
N TYR A 2 -27.28 -13.55 -17.63
CA TYR A 2 -27.10 -12.93 -16.32
C TYR A 2 -27.55 -11.46 -16.37
N THR A 3 -28.29 -10.99 -15.38
CA THR A 3 -28.68 -9.57 -15.30
C THR A 3 -27.62 -8.74 -14.56
N VAL A 4 -27.63 -7.41 -14.77
CA VAL A 4 -26.81 -6.47 -13.98
C VAL A 4 -26.99 -6.69 -12.48
N GLY A 5 -28.22 -6.96 -12.03
CA GLY A 5 -28.52 -7.19 -10.62
C GLY A 5 -27.87 -8.47 -10.07
N LYS A 6 -27.84 -9.55 -10.87
CA LYS A 6 -27.17 -10.80 -10.49
C LYS A 6 -25.66 -10.61 -10.40
N LEU A 7 -25.04 -10.03 -11.43
CA LEU A 7 -23.60 -9.78 -11.48
C LEU A 7 -23.13 -8.81 -10.40
N SER A 8 -23.91 -7.77 -10.11
CA SER A 8 -23.62 -6.81 -9.04
C SER A 8 -23.49 -7.49 -7.68
N LYS A 9 -24.41 -8.42 -7.36
CA LYS A 9 -24.36 -9.21 -6.12
C LYS A 9 -23.20 -10.20 -6.10
N GLU A 10 -23.00 -10.92 -7.19
CA GLU A 10 -21.97 -11.97 -7.31
C GLU A 10 -20.54 -11.39 -7.21
N PHE A 11 -20.26 -10.31 -7.95
CA PHE A 11 -18.94 -9.68 -7.99
C PHE A 11 -18.75 -8.59 -6.93
N LYS A 12 -19.78 -8.33 -6.10
CA LYS A 12 -19.78 -7.29 -5.05
C LYS A 12 -19.38 -5.90 -5.58
N ILE A 13 -19.92 -5.54 -6.74
CA ILE A 13 -19.72 -4.22 -7.37
C ILE A 13 -21.07 -3.54 -7.58
N SER A 14 -21.06 -2.21 -7.60
CA SER A 14 -22.29 -1.46 -7.84
C SER A 14 -22.84 -1.73 -9.25
N ARG A 15 -24.16 -1.62 -9.41
CA ARG A 15 -24.79 -1.63 -10.74
C ARG A 15 -24.22 -0.55 -11.64
N SER A 16 -23.93 0.64 -11.09
CA SER A 16 -23.30 1.75 -11.81
C SER A 16 -21.91 1.39 -12.35
N THR A 17 -21.13 0.56 -11.64
CA THR A 17 -19.82 0.08 -12.12
C THR A 17 -19.97 -0.81 -13.35
N LEU A 18 -20.92 -1.75 -13.33
CA LEU A 18 -21.21 -2.60 -14.51
C LEU A 18 -21.68 -1.78 -15.70
N LEU A 19 -22.58 -0.81 -15.47
CA LEU A 19 -23.06 0.10 -16.51
C LEU A 19 -21.94 0.98 -17.06
N TYR A 20 -21.00 1.39 -16.21
CA TYR A 20 -19.82 2.14 -16.63
C TYR A 20 -18.91 1.29 -17.52
N TYR A 21 -18.62 0.04 -17.14
CA TYR A 21 -17.82 -0.88 -17.96
C TYR A 21 -18.46 -1.14 -19.33
N ASP A 22 -19.78 -1.24 -19.38
CA ASP A 22 -20.53 -1.33 -20.63
C ASP A 22 -20.41 -0.05 -21.47
N LYS A 23 -20.59 1.12 -20.83
CA LYS A 23 -20.46 2.43 -21.48
C LYS A 23 -19.08 2.65 -22.12
N ILE A 24 -18.01 2.24 -21.45
CA ILE A 24 -16.63 2.36 -21.99
C ILE A 24 -16.24 1.19 -22.89
N GLY A 25 -17.15 0.23 -23.14
CA GLY A 25 -16.91 -0.92 -24.01
C GLY A 25 -16.05 -2.03 -23.40
N LEU A 26 -15.65 -1.90 -22.14
CA LEU A 26 -14.84 -2.88 -21.42
C LEU A 26 -15.61 -4.18 -21.14
N LEU A 27 -16.91 -4.09 -20.85
CA LEU A 27 -17.82 -5.23 -20.69
C LEU A 27 -19.15 -4.96 -21.41
N LYS A 28 -19.29 -5.42 -22.64
CA LYS A 28 -20.50 -5.21 -23.45
C LYS A 28 -21.57 -6.24 -23.07
N LEU A 29 -22.84 -5.80 -23.05
CA LEU A 29 -23.96 -6.75 -22.96
C LEU A 29 -23.99 -7.65 -24.20
N SER A 30 -24.47 -8.87 -24.03
CA SER A 30 -24.75 -9.79 -25.14
C SER A 30 -26.13 -9.54 -25.73
N GLU A 31 -27.12 -9.25 -24.88
CA GLU A 31 -28.51 -9.13 -25.32
C GLU A 31 -29.32 -8.19 -24.40
N ARG A 32 -30.52 -7.81 -24.85
CA ARG A 32 -31.54 -7.22 -24.01
C ARG A 32 -32.72 -8.18 -23.88
N SER A 33 -33.26 -8.32 -22.67
CA SER A 33 -34.49 -9.10 -22.45
C SER A 33 -35.68 -8.43 -23.15
N GLU A 34 -36.81 -9.13 -23.25
CA GLU A 34 -38.09 -8.56 -23.72
C GLU A 34 -38.51 -7.33 -22.91
N SER A 35 -38.31 -7.32 -21.58
CA SER A 35 -38.54 -6.15 -20.72
C SER A 35 -37.39 -5.12 -20.75
N ASN A 36 -36.53 -5.15 -21.76
CA ASN A 36 -35.42 -4.24 -22.02
C ASN A 36 -34.29 -4.21 -20.95
N TYR A 37 -34.14 -5.26 -20.14
CA TYR A 37 -33.02 -5.40 -19.21
C TYR A 37 -31.75 -5.86 -19.93
N ARG A 38 -30.57 -5.35 -19.52
CA ARG A 38 -29.28 -5.83 -20.04
C ARG A 38 -29.00 -7.26 -19.57
N LEU A 39 -28.63 -8.11 -20.52
CA LEU A 39 -28.29 -9.52 -20.31
C LEU A 39 -26.84 -9.78 -20.74
N TYR A 40 -26.12 -10.48 -19.88
CA TYR A 40 -24.74 -10.90 -20.09
C TYR A 40 -24.69 -12.41 -20.28
N SER A 41 -23.89 -12.86 -21.23
CA SER A 41 -23.62 -14.28 -21.49
C SER A 41 -22.63 -14.85 -20.48
N HIS A 42 -22.37 -16.16 -20.54
CA HIS A 42 -21.36 -16.75 -19.69
C HIS A 42 -19.94 -16.24 -20.03
N SER A 43 -19.63 -16.01 -21.31
CA SER A 43 -18.36 -15.41 -21.72
C SER A 43 -18.16 -13.99 -21.19
N ASP A 44 -19.24 -13.20 -21.08
CA ASP A 44 -19.18 -11.88 -20.46
C ASP A 44 -18.84 -11.97 -18.97
N VAL A 45 -19.34 -13.00 -18.28
CA VAL A 45 -19.00 -13.26 -16.87
C VAL A 45 -17.53 -13.63 -16.72
N GLU A 46 -16.99 -14.45 -17.61
CA GLU A 46 -15.55 -14.80 -17.62
C GLU A 46 -14.69 -13.56 -17.89
N ARG A 47 -15.09 -12.73 -18.87
CA ARG A 47 -14.43 -11.44 -19.13
C ARG A 47 -14.48 -10.52 -17.91
N LEU A 48 -15.63 -10.40 -17.24
CA LEU A 48 -15.76 -9.63 -16.01
C LEU A 48 -14.86 -10.18 -14.90
N ARG A 49 -14.69 -11.50 -14.79
CA ARG A 49 -13.77 -12.11 -13.82
C ARG A 49 -12.32 -11.67 -14.07
N ILE A 50 -11.89 -11.66 -15.33
CA ILE A 50 -10.55 -11.19 -15.72
C ILE A 50 -10.38 -9.70 -15.41
N ILE A 51 -11.36 -8.86 -15.77
CA ILE A 51 -11.36 -7.41 -15.47
C ILE A 51 -11.22 -7.18 -13.96
N MET A 52 -12.00 -7.91 -13.16
CA MET A 52 -11.99 -7.75 -11.70
C MET A 52 -10.67 -8.22 -11.08
N HIS A 53 -10.04 -9.27 -11.64
CA HIS A 53 -8.74 -9.73 -11.19
C HIS A 53 -7.65 -8.67 -11.42
N HIS A 54 -7.56 -8.12 -12.64
CA HIS A 54 -6.55 -7.11 -12.99
C HIS A 54 -6.78 -5.78 -12.27
N LYS A 55 -8.05 -5.39 -12.10
CA LYS A 55 -8.41 -4.20 -11.30
C LYS A 55 -7.96 -4.34 -9.85
N LYS A 56 -8.11 -5.54 -9.25
CA LYS A 56 -7.62 -5.82 -7.89
C LYS A 56 -6.10 -5.73 -7.78
N ALA A 57 -5.37 -6.07 -8.85
CA ALA A 57 -3.92 -5.86 -8.95
C ALA A 57 -3.52 -4.38 -9.18
N GLY A 58 -4.49 -3.46 -9.24
CA GLY A 58 -4.26 -2.03 -9.42
C GLY A 58 -3.92 -1.63 -10.85
N ILE A 59 -4.25 -2.47 -11.85
CA ILE A 59 -4.06 -2.12 -13.26
C ILE A 59 -5.17 -1.15 -13.69
N PRO A 60 -4.84 -0.02 -14.35
CA PRO A 60 -5.84 0.93 -14.84
C PRO A 60 -6.81 0.28 -15.83
N LEU A 61 -8.08 0.73 -15.85
CA LEU A 61 -9.11 0.18 -16.74
C LEU A 61 -8.73 0.28 -18.22
N ASP A 62 -8.06 1.37 -18.61
CA ASP A 62 -7.62 1.58 -19.99
C ASP A 62 -6.58 0.54 -20.41
N ASP A 63 -5.69 0.14 -19.50
CA ASP A 63 -4.71 -0.92 -19.76
C ASP A 63 -5.37 -2.29 -19.74
N ILE A 64 -6.33 -2.54 -18.83
CA ILE A 64 -7.13 -3.78 -18.82
C ILE A 64 -7.88 -3.95 -20.15
N SER A 65 -8.40 -2.87 -20.74
CA SER A 65 -9.06 -2.94 -22.04
C SER A 65 -8.10 -3.45 -23.12
N LYS A 66 -6.87 -2.96 -23.14
CA LYS A 66 -5.84 -3.36 -24.11
C LYS A 66 -5.44 -4.83 -23.94
N LEU A 67 -5.44 -5.37 -22.72
CA LEU A 67 -5.07 -6.78 -22.48
C LEU A 67 -5.89 -7.79 -23.28
N PHE A 68 -7.11 -7.43 -23.69
CA PHE A 68 -7.96 -8.32 -24.48
C PHE A 68 -7.67 -8.31 -25.99
N ASP A 69 -6.95 -7.30 -26.49
CA ASP A 69 -6.71 -7.07 -27.91
C ASP A 69 -5.21 -7.17 -28.28
N LEU A 70 -4.37 -7.54 -27.32
CA LEU A 70 -2.90 -7.51 -27.41
C LEU A 70 -2.27 -8.89 -27.49
N GLU A 71 -1.06 -8.96 -28.06
CA GLU A 71 -0.23 -10.16 -28.01
C GLU A 71 0.40 -10.37 -26.62
N VAL A 72 0.87 -11.59 -26.34
CA VAL A 72 1.44 -11.97 -25.03
C VAL A 72 2.61 -11.07 -24.61
N ASN A 73 3.43 -10.62 -25.56
CA ASN A 73 4.55 -9.72 -25.28
C ASN A 73 4.07 -8.35 -24.79
N ASP A 74 3.03 -7.80 -25.39
CA ASP A 74 2.48 -6.49 -24.99
C ASP A 74 1.81 -6.55 -23.61
N VAL A 75 1.11 -7.66 -23.32
CA VAL A 75 0.57 -7.94 -21.97
C VAL A 75 1.70 -7.94 -20.94
N THR A 76 2.81 -8.61 -21.24
CA THR A 76 3.97 -8.68 -20.34
C THR A 76 4.57 -7.29 -20.08
N ILE A 77 4.64 -6.43 -21.10
CA ILE A 77 5.10 -5.05 -20.96
C ILE A 77 4.20 -4.25 -20.02
N ILE A 78 2.87 -4.33 -20.17
CA ILE A 78 1.91 -3.64 -19.30
C ILE A 78 2.09 -4.07 -17.84
N LEU A 79 2.20 -5.38 -17.59
CA LEU A 79 2.36 -5.91 -16.24
C LEU A 79 3.69 -5.49 -15.60
N ASN A 80 4.79 -5.54 -16.36
CA ASN A 80 6.10 -5.09 -15.88
C ASN A 80 6.11 -3.58 -15.57
N ASN A 81 5.48 -2.76 -16.42
CA ASN A 81 5.34 -1.34 -16.15
C ASN A 81 4.56 -1.08 -14.86
N ARG A 82 3.50 -1.85 -14.60
CA ARG A 82 2.75 -1.73 -13.35
C ARG A 82 3.57 -2.15 -12.13
N LEU A 83 4.34 -3.24 -12.23
CA LEU A 83 5.26 -3.68 -11.18
C LEU A 83 6.30 -2.61 -10.86
N ASN A 84 6.94 -2.03 -11.88
CA ASN A 84 7.89 -0.93 -11.72
C ASN A 84 7.25 0.26 -11.01
N LYS A 85 6.02 0.62 -11.41
CA LYS A 85 5.32 1.74 -10.77
C LYS A 85 5.02 1.49 -9.30
N ILE A 86 4.61 0.27 -8.96
CA ILE A 86 4.39 -0.12 -7.56
C ILE A 86 5.70 0.00 -6.75
N GLN A 87 6.85 -0.39 -7.32
CA GLN A 87 8.13 -0.26 -6.64
C GLN A 87 8.53 1.20 -6.42
N GLU A 88 8.28 2.08 -7.40
CA GLU A 88 8.47 3.53 -7.23
C GLU A 88 7.59 4.10 -6.11
N ASP A 89 6.31 3.71 -6.09
CA ASP A 89 5.35 4.15 -5.08
C ASP A 89 5.76 3.65 -3.68
N ILE A 90 6.22 2.40 -3.55
CA ILE A 90 6.77 1.85 -2.29
C ILE A 90 7.97 2.66 -1.82
N LYS A 91 8.91 2.96 -2.74
CA LYS A 91 10.10 3.75 -2.42
C LYS A 91 9.73 5.14 -1.92
N LEU A 92 8.80 5.82 -2.61
CA LEU A 92 8.33 7.14 -2.21
C LEU A 92 7.65 7.10 -0.83
N LEU A 93 6.75 6.14 -0.60
CA LEU A 93 6.05 5.99 0.67
C LEU A 93 7.02 5.70 1.82
N LYS A 94 8.06 4.87 1.58
CA LYS A 94 9.11 4.61 2.57
C LYS A 94 9.94 5.87 2.87
N MET A 95 10.25 6.70 1.87
CA MET A 95 10.90 8.00 2.11
C MET A 95 10.03 8.93 2.96
N GLN A 96 8.73 9.00 2.67
CA GLN A 96 7.78 9.80 3.45
C GLN A 96 7.67 9.30 4.90
N GLU A 97 7.64 7.98 5.10
CA GLU A 97 7.66 7.35 6.42
C GLU A 97 8.91 7.77 7.21
N SER A 98 10.11 7.72 6.61
CA SER A 98 11.34 8.18 7.25
C SER A 98 11.33 9.67 7.58
N MET A 99 10.80 10.52 6.71
CA MET A 99 10.66 11.96 6.98
C MET A 99 9.70 12.26 8.14
N ILE A 100 8.58 11.53 8.23
CA ILE A 100 7.64 11.67 9.34
C ILE A 100 8.30 11.20 10.64
N LEU A 101 9.05 10.10 10.59
CA LEU A 101 9.78 9.59 11.75
C LEU A 101 10.82 10.61 12.26
N SER A 102 11.58 11.27 11.38
CA SER A 102 12.53 12.30 11.79
C SER A 102 11.85 13.48 12.47
N VAL A 103 10.70 13.94 11.93
CA VAL A 103 9.90 15.00 12.56
C VAL A 103 9.40 14.58 13.94
N LEU A 104 8.93 13.34 14.10
CA LEU A 104 8.51 12.81 15.40
C LEU A 104 9.68 12.74 16.40
N ILE A 105 10.86 12.31 15.97
CA ILE A 105 12.06 12.27 16.80
C ILE A 105 12.42 13.66 17.30
N ASP A 106 12.37 14.66 16.42
CA ASP A 106 12.70 16.03 16.80
C ASP A 106 11.67 16.63 17.78
N GLN A 107 10.39 16.28 17.63
CA GLN A 107 9.36 16.64 18.62
C GLN A 107 9.58 15.97 19.97
N ILE A 108 9.95 14.67 19.99
CA ILE A 108 10.26 13.94 21.23
C ILE A 108 11.44 14.59 21.95
N LYS A 109 12.47 15.05 21.21
CA LYS A 109 13.61 15.79 21.78
C LYS A 109 13.21 17.15 22.34
N SER A 110 12.31 17.88 21.68
CA SER A 110 12.03 19.28 22.01
C SER A 110 11.02 19.46 23.14
N ASP A 111 9.97 18.65 23.17
CA ASP A 111 8.82 18.91 24.06
C ASP A 111 8.99 18.34 25.48
N ASN A 112 10.03 17.54 25.75
CA ASN A 112 10.19 16.82 27.04
C ASN A 112 8.88 16.10 27.46
N SER A 113 8.00 15.85 26.50
CA SER A 113 6.64 15.40 26.75
C SER A 113 6.62 13.88 26.72
N ALA A 114 6.05 13.30 27.76
CA ALA A 114 5.96 11.87 28.01
C ALA A 114 5.02 11.12 27.02
N LEU A 115 4.89 11.60 25.79
CA LEU A 115 3.99 11.01 24.78
C LEU A 115 4.45 9.62 24.33
N TYR A 116 5.75 9.33 24.41
CA TYR A 116 6.31 8.03 24.10
C TYR A 116 7.25 7.56 25.22
N ASP A 117 6.94 6.40 25.81
CA ASP A 117 7.91 5.62 26.58
C ASP A 117 8.70 4.69 25.63
N ARG A 118 9.78 4.09 26.14
CA ARG A 118 10.59 3.10 25.42
C ARG A 118 9.74 2.05 24.71
N ASN A 119 8.73 1.49 25.39
CA ASN A 119 7.93 0.39 24.87
C ASN A 119 7.05 0.84 23.70
N SER A 120 6.44 2.02 23.81
CA SER A 120 5.60 2.62 22.77
C SER A 120 6.44 2.97 21.54
N TRP A 121 7.66 3.46 21.74
CA TRP A 121 8.61 3.72 20.65
C TRP A 121 9.04 2.43 19.94
N THR A 122 9.48 1.41 20.68
CA THR A 122 9.85 0.12 20.09
C THR A 122 8.66 -0.54 19.37
N SER A 123 7.45 -0.47 19.95
CA SER A 123 6.23 -0.99 19.31
C SER A 123 5.91 -0.25 18.01
N LEU A 124 6.12 1.07 17.95
CA LEU A 124 5.97 1.85 16.73
C LEU A 124 6.93 1.35 15.65
N LEU A 125 8.22 1.24 15.96
CA LEU A 125 9.23 0.78 14.99
C LEU A 125 8.95 -0.65 14.49
N LEU A 126 8.53 -1.56 15.36
CA LEU A 126 8.12 -2.93 14.96
C LEU A 126 6.92 -2.90 14.02
N LYS A 127 5.92 -2.04 14.25
CA LYS A 127 4.75 -1.89 13.36
C LYS A 127 5.12 -1.32 12.00
N LEU A 128 6.15 -0.48 11.94
CA LEU A 128 6.71 0.07 10.70
C LEU A 128 7.57 -0.95 9.92
N GLY A 129 7.83 -2.11 10.53
CA GLY A 129 8.54 -3.22 9.92
C GLY A 129 10.04 -3.21 10.17
N TYR A 130 10.54 -2.35 11.05
CA TYR A 130 11.94 -2.38 11.46
C TYR A 130 12.20 -3.66 12.25
N SER A 131 13.19 -4.43 11.81
CA SER A 131 13.76 -5.53 12.57
C SER A 131 14.59 -5.00 13.75
N HIS A 132 14.89 -5.88 14.71
CA HIS A 132 15.74 -5.49 15.84
C HIS A 132 17.15 -5.08 15.37
N ASP A 133 17.69 -5.74 14.35
CA ASP A 133 19.02 -5.42 13.81
C ASP A 133 19.03 -4.03 13.13
N GLU A 134 17.98 -3.69 12.37
CA GLU A 134 17.82 -2.36 11.76
C GLU A 134 17.63 -1.27 12.82
N MET A 135 16.95 -1.55 13.93
CA MET A 135 16.85 -0.60 15.05
C MET A 135 18.22 -0.35 15.70
N LEU A 136 19.03 -1.39 15.90
CA LEU A 136 20.39 -1.24 16.43
C LEU A 136 21.28 -0.46 15.46
N GLU A 137 21.16 -0.71 14.16
CA GLU A 137 21.87 0.06 13.14
C GLU A 137 21.44 1.52 13.13
N TRP A 138 20.14 1.78 13.26
CA TRP A 138 19.62 3.14 13.39
C TRP A 138 20.17 3.85 14.63
N HIS A 139 20.20 3.20 15.79
CA HIS A 139 20.80 3.75 17.00
C HIS A 139 22.30 4.04 16.85
N ARG A 140 23.06 3.14 16.18
CA ARG A 140 24.47 3.39 15.85
C ARG A 140 24.63 4.63 14.99
N ASN A 141 23.85 4.74 13.90
CA ASN A 141 23.94 5.86 12.97
C ASN A 141 23.57 7.18 13.65
N PHE A 142 22.53 7.18 14.49
CA PHE A 142 22.13 8.37 15.24
C PHE A 142 23.21 8.79 16.27
N ASP A 143 23.83 7.84 16.98
CA ASP A 143 24.95 8.15 17.88
C ASP A 143 26.16 8.75 17.13
N LEU A 144 26.45 8.24 15.93
CA LEU A 144 27.51 8.76 15.06
C LEU A 144 27.21 10.18 14.56
N GLU A 145 25.95 10.50 14.27
CA GLU A 145 25.52 11.83 13.83
C GLU A 145 25.57 12.85 14.97
N SER A 146 25.01 12.52 16.15
CA SER A 146 25.01 13.41 17.31
C SER A 146 24.76 12.64 18.61
N LYS A 147 25.84 12.39 19.36
CA LYS A 147 25.78 11.73 20.68
C LYS A 147 24.89 12.46 21.68
N ASP A 148 24.93 13.79 21.66
CA ASP A 148 24.15 14.60 22.59
C ASP A 148 22.65 14.51 22.30
N ASP A 149 22.25 14.54 21.02
CA ASP A 149 20.84 14.45 20.65
C ASP A 149 20.30 13.03 20.76
N HIS A 150 21.12 12.02 20.46
CA HIS A 150 20.78 10.62 20.71
C HIS A 150 20.56 10.38 22.22
N ARG A 151 21.43 10.93 23.08
CA ARG A 151 21.25 10.83 24.54
C ARG A 151 19.99 11.55 25.03
N LYS A 152 19.72 12.78 24.58
CA LYS A 152 18.48 13.51 24.91
C LYS A 152 17.24 12.72 24.49
N PHE A 153 17.28 12.11 23.30
CA PHE A 153 16.20 11.27 22.80
C PHE A 153 15.97 10.04 23.69
N LEU A 154 17.02 9.31 24.09
CA LEU A 154 16.88 8.17 25.00
C LEU A 154 16.35 8.56 26.39
N ILE A 155 16.77 9.72 26.91
CA ILE A 155 16.24 10.27 28.17
C ILE A 155 14.75 10.62 28.02
N ALA A 156 14.36 11.22 26.89
CA ALA A 156 12.95 11.55 26.62
C ALA A 156 12.06 10.30 26.54
N LEU A 157 12.60 9.15 26.10
CA LEU A 157 11.91 7.86 26.14
C LEU A 157 11.86 7.21 27.54
N GLY A 158 12.43 7.87 28.56
CA GLY A 158 12.39 7.43 29.96
C GLY A 158 13.54 6.51 30.37
N LEU A 159 14.61 6.38 29.58
CA LEU A 159 15.78 5.59 29.99
C LEU A 159 16.63 6.36 31.00
N ASN A 160 17.18 5.64 31.99
CA ASN A 160 18.14 6.20 32.92
C ASN A 160 19.60 6.08 32.40
N GLU A 161 20.53 6.76 33.07
CA GLU A 161 21.95 6.78 32.69
C GLU A 161 22.62 5.40 32.65
N GLU A 162 22.22 4.46 33.50
CA GLU A 162 22.80 3.11 33.48
C GLU A 162 22.30 2.30 32.27
N GLU A 163 21.02 2.43 31.93
CA GLU A 163 20.43 1.82 30.74
C GLU A 163 21.04 2.37 29.46
N ILE A 164 21.20 3.70 29.37
CA ILE A 164 21.83 4.37 28.22
C ILE A 164 23.27 3.88 28.04
N LYS A 165 24.07 3.82 29.11
CA LYS A 165 25.45 3.31 29.04
C LYS A 165 25.52 1.86 28.57
N LYS A 166 24.60 1.00 29.02
CA LYS A 166 24.52 -0.40 28.58
C LYS A 166 24.18 -0.49 27.10
N LEU A 167 23.21 0.29 26.65
CA LEU A 167 22.77 0.32 25.25
C LEU A 167 23.90 0.81 24.33
N ILE A 168 24.55 1.93 24.65
CA ILE A 168 25.68 2.46 23.87
C ILE A 168 26.85 1.46 23.80
N LYS A 169 27.08 0.67 24.86
CA LYS A 169 28.14 -0.35 24.87
C LYS A 169 27.83 -1.56 23.97
N MET A 170 26.56 -1.77 23.63
CA MET A 170 26.10 -2.85 22.73
C MET A 170 26.01 -2.42 21.26
N LEU A 171 26.09 -1.12 20.99
CA LEU A 171 26.11 -0.51 19.66
C LEU A 171 27.53 -0.50 19.10
#